data_AF-A0A8J7R4K2-F1
#
_entry.id   AF-A0A8J7R4K2-F1
#
_cell.length_a   1.000
_cell.length_b   1.000
_cell.length_c   1.000
_cell.angle_alpha   90.00
_cell.angle_beta   90.00
_cell.angle_gamma   90.00
#
_symmetry.space_group_name_H-M   'P 1'
#
loop_
_entity.id
_entity.type
_entity.pdbx_description
1 polymer ?
#
loop_
_entity_poly.entity_id
_entity_poly.type
_entity_poly.pdbx_seq_one_letter_code
_entity_poly.pdbx_strand_id
1 'polypeptide(L)'
;MKKLNLLLIALLCCVVYSCSKDNDEPIYVSYLSGTYTHGGKYALVATVDGVAVTTGEAKLTVNPEKQSEGVLTLNNIVSGYASLSVDVSVEQILVNNVNRYKIEGTKTVDGKTVDCSGILAAETYYEAERTLTLTVTVK
;
A
#
# COMPACT_ATOMS: atom_id res chain seq x y z
N MET A 1 14.13 -8.32 -58.88
CA MET A 1 13.63 -9.38 -57.96
C MET A 1 14.80 -9.80 -57.10
N LYS A 2 14.90 -9.73 -55.77
CA LYS A 2 13.97 -9.54 -54.65
C LYS A 2 14.71 -8.73 -53.56
N LYS A 3 13.97 -7.89 -52.84
CA LYS A 3 14.37 -7.28 -51.56
C LYS A 3 14.46 -8.39 -50.51
N LEU A 4 15.55 -8.51 -49.74
CA LEU A 4 15.47 -9.02 -48.36
C LEU A 4 16.81 -8.82 -47.62
N ASN A 5 16.68 -8.41 -46.36
CA ASN A 5 17.67 -8.47 -45.28
C ASN A 5 18.68 -7.31 -45.13
N LEU A 6 18.12 -6.09 -45.15
CA LEU A 6 18.41 -5.08 -44.14
C LEU A 6 17.94 -5.63 -42.78
N LEU A 7 18.83 -5.98 -41.82
CA LEU A 7 18.59 -5.96 -40.34
C LEU A 7 19.62 -6.72 -39.46
N LEU A 8 20.76 -7.21 -39.98
CA LEU A 8 21.72 -7.94 -39.12
C LEU A 8 22.95 -7.14 -38.64
N ILE A 9 23.04 -5.83 -38.90
CA ILE A 9 24.24 -5.00 -38.59
C ILE A 9 24.04 -4.08 -37.37
N ALA A 10 22.89 -4.12 -36.70
CA ALA A 10 22.59 -3.24 -35.55
C ALA A 10 22.87 -3.87 -34.17
N LEU A 11 23.48 -5.06 -34.09
CA LEU A 11 23.62 -5.81 -32.82
C LEU A 11 25.05 -5.84 -32.25
N LEU A 12 25.94 -4.93 -32.67
CA LEU A 12 27.34 -4.93 -32.22
C LEU A 12 27.91 -3.51 -32.05
N CYS A 13 27.36 -2.76 -31.09
CA CYS A 13 28.07 -1.68 -30.40
C CYS A 13 27.81 -1.92 -28.91
N CYS A 14 28.67 -2.67 -28.22
CA CYS A 14 29.74 -2.07 -27.42
C CYS A 14 29.14 -0.93 -26.57
N VAL A 15 28.59 -1.24 -25.39
CA VAL A 15 29.41 -1.43 -24.18
C VAL A 15 30.51 -0.38 -24.10
N VAL A 16 30.11 0.89 -23.94
CA VAL A 16 30.93 1.93 -23.32
C VAL A 16 30.02 2.82 -22.48
N TYR A 17 30.00 2.51 -21.19
CA TYR A 17 30.31 3.47 -20.13
C TYR A 17 29.65 4.84 -20.26
N SER A 18 28.41 4.95 -19.79
CA SER A 18 27.91 6.22 -19.25
C SER A 18 27.77 6.05 -17.74
N CYS A 19 28.89 6.25 -17.03
CA CYS A 19 28.84 6.61 -15.62
C CYS A 19 28.36 8.07 -15.52
N SER A 20 27.06 8.29 -15.37
CA SER A 20 26.60 9.36 -14.49
C SER A 20 26.24 8.72 -13.16
N LYS A 21 26.89 9.19 -12.09
CA LYS A 21 26.48 8.90 -10.72
C LYS A 21 25.16 9.61 -10.48
N ASP A 22 24.08 8.99 -10.91
CA ASP A 22 22.76 9.34 -10.41
C ASP A 22 22.46 8.31 -9.33
N ASN A 23 22.28 8.78 -8.09
CA ASN A 23 21.78 7.99 -6.97
C ASN A 23 20.31 7.62 -7.22
N ASP A 24 20.02 6.96 -8.33
CA ASP A 24 18.75 6.32 -8.59
C ASP A 24 18.81 4.92 -7.97
N GLU A 25 18.89 4.89 -6.64
CA GLU A 25 18.50 3.68 -5.93
C GLU A 25 17.05 3.37 -6.35
N PRO A 26 16.74 2.14 -6.79
CA PRO A 26 15.37 1.82 -7.19
C PRO A 26 14.43 2.10 -6.02
N ILE A 27 13.44 2.98 -6.25
CA ILE A 27 12.37 3.24 -5.28
C ILE A 27 11.58 1.93 -5.13
N TYR A 28 11.89 1.17 -4.10
CA TYR A 28 11.10 0.00 -3.74
C TYR A 28 9.77 0.51 -3.15
N VAL A 29 8.67 0.24 -3.84
CA VAL A 29 7.33 0.39 -3.27
C VAL A 29 6.91 -0.96 -2.70
N SER A 30 6.53 -1.00 -1.42
CA SER A 30 5.99 -2.24 -0.85
C SER A 30 4.69 -2.60 -1.58
N TYR A 31 4.55 -3.88 -1.98
CA TYR A 31 3.30 -4.39 -2.57
C TYR A 31 2.11 -4.32 -1.59
N LEU A 32 2.36 -4.08 -0.30
CA LEU A 32 1.32 -3.83 0.70
C LEU A 32 0.79 -2.39 0.64
N SER A 33 1.60 -1.46 0.11
CA SER A 33 1.19 -0.07 -0.06
C SER A 33 0.08 0.02 -1.09
N GLY A 34 -0.90 0.87 -0.82
CA GLY A 34 -2.08 0.98 -1.65
C GLY A 34 -3.09 1.97 -1.11
N THR A 35 -4.04 2.29 -1.97
CA THR A 35 -5.18 3.16 -1.66
C THR A 35 -6.44 2.32 -1.73
N TYR A 36 -7.18 2.27 -0.64
CA TYR A 36 -8.32 1.37 -0.43
C TYR A 36 -9.61 2.19 -0.31
N THR A 37 -10.63 1.82 -1.06
CA THR A 37 -11.93 2.52 -1.11
C THR A 37 -13.09 1.54 -1.06
N HIS A 38 -14.24 2.00 -0.58
CA HIS A 38 -15.45 1.18 -0.57
C HIS A 38 -15.88 0.82 -2.00
N GLY A 39 -15.91 -0.47 -2.33
CA GLY A 39 -16.25 -0.96 -3.67
C GLY A 39 -15.18 -0.76 -4.76
N GLY A 40 -13.97 -0.31 -4.40
CA GLY A 40 -12.86 -0.14 -5.34
C GLY A 40 -12.08 -1.43 -5.65
N LYS A 41 -11.19 -1.38 -6.66
CA LYS A 41 -10.26 -2.49 -7.02
C LYS A 41 -9.47 -2.98 -5.81
N TYR A 42 -8.97 -2.04 -5.02
CA TYR A 42 -8.47 -2.30 -3.67
C TYR A 42 -9.58 -1.94 -2.69
N ALA A 43 -10.25 -2.96 -2.20
CA ALA A 43 -11.45 -2.82 -1.41
C ALA A 43 -11.11 -2.39 0.02
N LEU A 44 -11.84 -1.42 0.51
CA LEU A 44 -11.91 -1.07 1.93
C LEU A 44 -13.21 -1.61 2.51
N VAL A 45 -13.09 -2.48 3.50
CA VAL A 45 -14.20 -2.91 4.37
C VAL A 45 -13.91 -2.35 5.75
N ALA A 46 -14.53 -1.22 6.11
CA ALA A 46 -14.17 -0.53 7.34
C ALA A 46 -15.37 -0.17 8.22
N THR A 47 -15.11 -0.04 9.51
CA THR A 47 -16.05 0.51 10.50
C THR A 47 -15.38 1.56 11.36
N VAL A 48 -16.10 2.62 11.72
CA VAL A 48 -15.71 3.59 12.75
C VAL A 48 -16.71 3.47 13.90
N ASP A 49 -16.25 3.13 15.10
CA ASP A 49 -17.10 2.92 16.29
C ASP A 49 -18.29 1.97 16.03
N GLY A 50 -18.05 0.93 15.23
CA GLY A 50 -19.04 -0.06 14.83
C GLY A 50 -19.95 0.34 13.65
N VAL A 51 -19.85 1.56 13.13
CA VAL A 51 -20.62 2.04 11.97
C VAL A 51 -19.83 1.81 10.68
N ALA A 52 -20.46 1.18 9.68
CA ALA A 52 -19.83 0.91 8.40
C ALA A 52 -19.43 2.20 7.65
N VAL A 53 -18.22 2.18 7.08
CA VAL A 53 -17.69 3.23 6.21
C VAL A 53 -18.13 2.94 4.78
N THR A 54 -18.97 3.82 4.23
CA THR A 54 -19.48 3.72 2.85
C THR A 54 -18.85 4.75 1.91
N THR A 55 -18.14 5.74 2.45
CA THR A 55 -17.44 6.80 1.72
C THR A 55 -16.08 7.09 2.36
N GLY A 56 -15.15 7.68 1.60
CA GLY A 56 -13.80 7.96 2.07
C GLY A 56 -12.79 6.91 1.60
N GLU A 57 -11.55 7.07 2.05
CA GLU A 57 -10.41 6.33 1.54
C GLU A 57 -9.39 6.07 2.66
N ALA A 58 -8.83 4.87 2.69
CA ALA A 58 -7.68 4.55 3.52
C ALA A 58 -6.46 4.35 2.63
N LYS A 59 -5.37 5.09 2.85
CA LYS A 59 -4.11 4.94 2.13
C LYS A 59 -3.05 4.38 3.06
N LEU A 60 -2.56 3.18 2.77
CA LEU A 60 -1.43 2.57 3.47
C LEU A 60 -0.14 2.81 2.68
N THR A 61 0.86 3.37 3.34
CA THR A 61 2.22 3.51 2.81
C THR A 61 3.18 2.78 3.75
N VAL A 62 3.67 1.62 3.33
CA VAL A 62 4.58 0.78 4.13
C VAL A 62 6.03 1.21 3.85
N ASN A 63 6.83 1.31 4.92
CA ASN A 63 8.25 1.59 4.81
C ASN A 63 8.94 0.45 4.03
N PRO A 64 9.54 0.73 2.86
CA PRO A 64 10.08 -0.32 2.01
C PRO A 64 11.33 -1.00 2.56
N GLU A 65 12.08 -0.34 3.44
CA GLU A 65 13.30 -0.90 4.04
C GLU A 65 12.97 -1.88 5.18
N LYS A 66 11.96 -1.56 5.98
CA LYS A 66 11.60 -2.35 7.18
C LYS A 66 10.47 -3.33 6.94
N GLN A 67 9.50 -2.98 6.09
CA GLN A 67 8.27 -3.74 5.80
C GLN A 67 7.36 -4.02 7.02
N SER A 68 7.79 -3.70 8.24
CA SER A 68 7.08 -3.92 9.51
C SER A 68 6.44 -2.67 10.09
N GLU A 69 6.57 -1.52 9.41
CA GLU A 69 6.00 -0.25 9.81
C GLU A 69 5.51 0.54 8.59
N GLY A 70 4.58 1.46 8.80
CA GLY A 70 4.07 2.33 7.76
C GLY A 70 3.20 3.45 8.32
N VAL A 71 2.55 4.15 7.40
CA VAL A 71 1.56 5.20 7.71
C VAL A 71 0.24 4.83 7.07
N LEU A 72 -0.82 4.82 7.87
CA LEU A 72 -2.20 4.70 7.44
C LEU A 72 -2.87 6.07 7.46
N THR A 73 -3.18 6.62 6.29
CA THR A 73 -3.92 7.87 6.15
C THR A 73 -5.40 7.59 5.93
N LEU A 74 -6.23 8.11 6.82
CA LEU A 74 -7.69 7.99 6.81
C LEU A 74 -8.30 9.29 6.25
N ASN A 75 -8.71 9.28 4.98
CA ASN A 75 -9.28 10.43 4.29
C ASN A 75 -10.81 10.38 4.35
N ASN A 76 -11.42 11.37 5.01
CA ASN A 76 -12.88 11.46 5.22
C ASN A 76 -13.52 10.19 5.84
N ILE A 77 -12.75 9.43 6.62
CA ILE A 77 -13.23 8.25 7.35
C ILE A 77 -13.61 8.62 8.78
N VAL A 78 -12.73 9.36 9.48
CA VAL A 78 -12.97 9.77 10.87
C VAL A 78 -13.69 11.11 10.87
N SER A 79 -14.88 11.16 11.48
CA SER A 79 -15.69 12.37 11.53
C SER A 79 -14.93 13.54 12.18
N GLY A 80 -15.02 14.71 11.56
CA GLY A 80 -14.28 15.91 11.97
C GLY A 80 -12.88 16.03 11.39
N TYR A 81 -12.37 15.00 10.70
CA TYR A 81 -11.06 15.02 10.06
C TYR A 81 -11.18 14.76 8.56
N ALA A 82 -10.80 15.74 7.74
CA ALA A 82 -10.68 15.54 6.30
C ALA A 82 -9.58 14.51 5.96
N SER A 83 -8.49 14.50 6.75
CA SER A 83 -7.40 13.55 6.64
C SER A 83 -6.76 13.33 8.01
N LEU A 84 -6.53 12.07 8.39
CA LEU A 84 -5.84 11.69 9.62
C LEU A 84 -4.81 10.60 9.33
N SER A 85 -3.52 10.91 9.50
CA SER A 85 -2.44 9.93 9.38
C SER A 85 -2.09 9.30 10.72
N VAL A 86 -2.05 7.97 10.77
CA VAL A 86 -1.70 7.16 11.94
C VAL A 86 -0.47 6.32 11.59
N ASP A 87 0.58 6.37 12.41
CA ASP A 87 1.71 5.46 12.27
C ASP A 87 1.26 4.06 12.69
N VAL A 88 1.59 3.05 11.87
CA VAL A 88 1.12 1.68 12.05
C VAL A 88 2.25 0.67 12.02
N SER A 89 2.12 -0.40 12.79
CA SER A 89 2.88 -1.63 12.61
C SER A 89 2.23 -2.49 11.53
N VAL A 90 3.05 -3.29 10.86
CA VAL A 90 2.63 -4.27 9.86
C VAL A 90 3.25 -5.61 10.22
N GLU A 91 2.42 -6.62 10.46
CA GLU A 91 2.87 -7.96 10.85
C GLU A 91 2.28 -8.99 9.90
N GLN A 92 3.13 -9.85 9.31
CA GLN A 92 2.62 -10.99 8.56
C GLN A 92 2.07 -12.04 9.53
N ILE A 93 0.82 -12.44 9.33
CA ILE A 93 0.14 -13.45 10.11
C ILE A 93 -0.43 -14.54 9.18
N LEU A 94 -0.73 -15.69 9.75
CA LEU A 94 -1.38 -16.79 9.04
C LEU A 94 -2.85 -16.89 9.47
N VAL A 95 -3.77 -16.71 8.52
CA VAL A 95 -5.21 -16.88 8.76
C VAL A 95 -5.70 -17.97 7.83
N ASN A 96 -6.19 -19.08 8.39
CA ASN A 96 -6.63 -20.26 7.62
C ASN A 96 -5.58 -20.75 6.60
N ASN A 97 -4.32 -20.81 7.02
CA ASN A 97 -3.17 -21.18 6.17
C ASN A 97 -2.87 -20.25 4.99
N VAL A 98 -3.40 -19.03 5.00
CA VAL A 98 -3.09 -18.00 4.00
C VAL A 98 -2.42 -16.81 4.66
N ASN A 99 -1.35 -16.30 4.03
CA ASN A 99 -0.66 -15.10 4.50
C ASN A 99 -1.60 -13.89 4.45
N ARG A 100 -1.62 -13.14 5.55
CA ARG A 100 -2.31 -11.86 5.73
C ARG A 100 -1.40 -10.90 6.45
N TYR A 101 -1.75 -9.63 6.46
CA TYR A 101 -0.96 -8.60 7.12
C TYR A 101 -1.84 -7.90 8.15
N LYS A 102 -1.51 -8.07 9.42
CA LYS A 102 -2.11 -7.34 10.51
C LYS A 102 -1.55 -5.92 10.51
N ILE A 103 -2.43 -4.94 10.62
CA ILE A 103 -2.10 -3.51 10.63
C ILE A 103 -2.67 -2.93 11.93
N GLU A 104 -1.82 -2.34 12.76
CA GLU A 104 -2.24 -1.75 14.03
C GLU A 104 -1.56 -0.41 14.28
N GLY A 105 -2.30 0.56 14.80
CA GLY A 105 -1.72 1.83 15.19
C GLY A 105 -2.68 2.65 16.03
N THR A 106 -2.13 3.57 16.80
CA THR A 106 -2.89 4.46 17.69
C THR A 106 -2.36 5.87 17.52
N LYS A 107 -3.27 6.85 17.48
CA LYS A 107 -2.90 8.27 17.48
C LYS A 107 -3.83 9.07 18.38
N THR A 108 -3.25 9.94 19.20
CA THR A 108 -4.00 10.98 19.91
C THR A 108 -3.97 12.27 19.10
N VAL A 109 -5.15 12.83 18.82
CA VAL A 109 -5.34 14.10 18.10
C VAL A 109 -6.50 14.86 18.74
N ASP A 110 -6.31 16.15 19.00
CA ASP A 110 -7.30 17.02 19.67
C ASP A 110 -7.90 16.43 20.97
N GLY A 111 -7.08 15.71 21.73
CA GLY A 111 -7.50 15.06 22.98
C GLY A 111 -8.32 13.77 22.80
N LYS A 112 -8.58 13.34 21.56
CA LYS A 112 -9.22 12.06 21.24
C LYS A 112 -8.18 11.03 20.84
N THR A 113 -8.38 9.78 21.24
CA THR A 113 -7.53 8.66 20.81
C THR A 113 -8.20 7.89 19.69
N VAL A 114 -7.52 7.76 18.56
CA VAL A 114 -7.95 6.99 17.40
C VAL A 114 -7.12 5.72 17.32
N ASP A 115 -7.76 4.58 17.55
CA ASP A 115 -7.17 3.25 17.42
C ASP A 115 -7.56 2.63 16.09
N CYS A 116 -6.59 2.14 15.32
CA CYS A 116 -6.75 1.46 14.05
C CYS A 116 -6.28 0.01 14.19
N SER A 117 -7.11 -0.95 13.82
CA SER A 117 -6.73 -2.37 13.74
C SER A 117 -7.35 -2.98 12.49
N GLY A 118 -6.57 -3.65 11.68
CA GLY A 118 -7.04 -4.20 10.43
C GLY A 118 -6.25 -5.39 9.91
N ILE A 119 -6.85 -6.10 8.96
CA ILE A 119 -6.24 -7.20 8.22
C ILE A 119 -6.23 -6.82 6.75
N LEU A 120 -5.04 -6.80 6.16
CA LEU A 120 -4.84 -6.70 4.72
C LEU A 120 -4.68 -8.11 4.12
N ALA A 121 -5.59 -8.45 3.22
CA ALA A 121 -5.43 -9.55 2.29
C ALA A 121 -4.74 -9.02 1.02
N ALA A 122 -3.49 -9.45 0.81
CA ALA A 122 -2.70 -9.14 -0.38
C ALA A 122 -1.85 -10.37 -0.74
N GLU A 123 -1.73 -10.67 -2.03
CA GLU A 123 -0.88 -11.75 -2.54
C GLU A 123 0.40 -11.16 -3.15
N THR A 124 1.53 -11.79 -2.85
CA THR A 124 2.80 -11.40 -3.45
C THR A 124 2.79 -11.78 -4.93
N TYR A 125 3.27 -10.87 -5.80
CA TYR A 125 3.51 -11.09 -7.24
C TYR A 125 2.32 -11.02 -8.20
N TYR A 126 1.09 -10.85 -7.72
CA TYR A 126 -0.07 -10.59 -8.58
C TYR A 126 -0.65 -9.21 -8.28
N GLU A 127 -1.08 -8.48 -9.31
CA GLU A 127 -2.03 -7.36 -9.15
C GLU A 127 -3.43 -7.87 -8.76
N ALA A 128 -3.48 -8.85 -7.86
CA ALA A 128 -4.70 -9.42 -7.34
C ALA A 128 -5.49 -8.37 -6.58
N GLU A 129 -6.80 -8.60 -6.50
CA GLU A 129 -7.69 -7.82 -5.64
C GLU A 129 -7.14 -7.82 -4.21
N ARG A 130 -7.02 -6.63 -3.63
CA ARG A 130 -6.57 -6.45 -2.25
C ARG A 130 -7.74 -5.99 -1.41
N THR A 131 -7.88 -6.54 -0.22
CA THR A 131 -8.92 -6.11 0.70
C THR A 131 -8.29 -5.71 2.02
N LEU A 132 -8.46 -4.45 2.39
CA LEU A 132 -8.15 -3.96 3.73
C LEU A 132 -9.44 -3.99 4.55
N THR A 133 -9.50 -4.88 5.55
CA THR A 133 -10.56 -4.88 6.55
C THR A 133 -10.08 -4.08 7.75
N LEU A 134 -10.73 -2.96 8.09
CA LEU A 134 -10.24 -2.00 9.08
C LEU A 134 -11.31 -1.63 10.12
N THR A 135 -10.97 -1.80 11.39
CA THR A 135 -11.74 -1.26 12.51
C THR A 135 -11.04 -0.03 13.05
N VAL A 136 -11.78 1.07 13.15
CA VAL A 136 -11.33 2.32 13.77
C VAL A 136 -12.20 2.58 14.99
N THR A 137 -11.57 2.89 16.13
CA THR A 137 -12.26 3.31 17.36
C THR A 137 -11.81 4.71 17.74
N VAL A 138 -12.74 5.61 18.05
CA VAL A 138 -12.45 6.97 18.54
C VAL A 138 -12.88 7.08 20.00
N LYS A 139 -11.94 7.39 20.89
CA LYS A 139 -12.11 7.48 22.35
C LYS A 139 -11.90 8.90 22.86
#